data_AF-A0A2V6GJ56-F1
#
_entry.id   AF-A0A2V6GJ56-F1
#
_cell.length_a   1.000
_cell.length_b   1.000
_cell.length_c   1.000
_cell.angle_alpha   90.00
_cell.angle_beta   90.00
_cell.angle_gamma   90.00
#
_symmetry.space_group_name_H-M   'P 1'
#
loop_
_entity.id
_entity.type
_entity.pdbx_description
1 polymer ?
#
loop_
_entity_poly.entity_id
_entity_poly.type
_entity_poly.pdbx_seq_one_letter_code
_entity_poly.pdbx_strand_id
1 'polypeptide(L)'
;MNPPSQSRRELDSTVVNIELTLVSIIQGVALFFLTDNARAVMSPRHWENFLYIAAGLCVIFIFWSRSIIHTLTLIKWPLEFGHNFFYIACALGEAILFSRLNRPLAWFQLSAAYAGVVWLLFVYDMRLIRACIIGASNDADRALYARARADQLLNIWLLVPLLFLLNLGCMFVIWSRPD
;
A
#
# COMPACT_ATOMS: atom_id res chain seq x y z
N MET A 1 -2.54 19.97 -30.69
CA MET A 1 -1.50 19.03 -30.22
C MET A 1 -1.70 17.72 -30.96
N ASN A 2 -0.63 17.14 -31.52
CA ASN A 2 -0.72 15.86 -32.23
C ASN A 2 -1.08 14.74 -31.24
N PRO A 3 -1.93 13.78 -31.65
CA PRO A 3 -2.24 12.61 -30.82
C PRO A 3 -0.93 11.89 -30.45
N PRO A 4 -0.85 11.26 -29.27
CA PRO A 4 0.33 10.49 -28.90
C PRO A 4 0.60 9.44 -29.99
N SER A 5 1.85 9.42 -30.45
CA SER A 5 2.31 8.46 -31.44
C SER A 5 1.96 7.05 -30.96
N GLN A 6 1.60 6.17 -31.89
CA GLN A 6 1.20 4.80 -31.57
C GLN A 6 2.23 4.10 -30.65
N SER A 7 3.52 4.32 -30.91
CA SER A 7 4.62 3.86 -30.07
C SER A 7 4.54 4.32 -28.61
N ARG A 8 4.09 5.54 -28.32
CA ARG A 8 3.93 6.02 -26.93
C ARG A 8 2.77 5.35 -26.20
N ARG A 9 1.66 5.08 -26.90
CA ARG A 9 0.54 4.30 -26.34
C ARG A 9 0.92 2.84 -26.07
N GLU A 10 1.74 2.25 -26.93
CA GLU A 10 2.28 0.89 -26.71
C GLU A 10 3.22 0.83 -25.50
N LEU A 11 4.06 1.86 -25.31
CA LEU A 11 4.92 1.98 -24.12
C LEU A 11 4.09 2.16 -22.84
N ASP A 12 3.08 3.04 -22.84
CA ASP A 12 2.19 3.23 -21.69
C ASP A 12 1.49 1.91 -21.31
N SER A 13 0.96 1.19 -22.29
CA SER A 13 0.34 -0.14 -22.08
C SER A 13 1.33 -1.16 -21.51
N THR A 14 2.57 -1.17 -22.03
CA THR A 14 3.63 -2.07 -21.54
C THR A 14 3.98 -1.79 -20.08
N VAL A 15 4.13 -0.52 -19.70
CA VAL A 15 4.45 -0.12 -18.32
C VAL A 15 3.31 -0.52 -17.37
N VAL A 16 2.06 -0.25 -17.74
CA VAL A 16 0.89 -0.66 -16.95
C VAL A 16 0.86 -2.18 -16.73
N ASN A 17 1.13 -2.97 -17.77
CA ASN A 17 1.18 -4.43 -17.66
C ASN A 17 2.31 -4.92 -16.72
N ILE A 18 3.49 -4.32 -16.82
CA ILE A 18 4.63 -4.63 -15.93
C ILE A 18 4.24 -4.35 -14.47
N GLU A 19 3.64 -3.20 -14.19
CA GLU A 19 3.27 -2.84 -12.83
C GLU A 19 2.14 -3.70 -12.27
N LEU A 20 1.09 -3.97 -13.05
CA LEU A 20 0.01 -4.86 -12.61
C LEU A 20 0.53 -6.27 -12.30
N THR A 21 1.50 -6.74 -13.10
CA THR A 21 2.17 -8.02 -12.85
C THR A 21 3.00 -7.97 -11.58
N LEU A 22 3.81 -6.91 -11.40
CA LEU A 22 4.64 -6.73 -10.21
C LEU A 22 3.81 -6.67 -8.94
N VAL A 23 2.75 -5.84 -8.92
CA VAL A 23 1.82 -5.70 -7.78
C VAL A 23 1.15 -7.04 -7.44
N SER A 24 0.74 -7.79 -8.47
CA SER A 24 0.11 -9.10 -8.27
C SER A 24 1.07 -10.13 -7.67
N ILE A 25 2.32 -10.17 -8.15
CA ILE A 25 3.36 -11.07 -7.61
C ILE A 25 3.67 -10.72 -6.16
N ILE A 26 3.91 -9.43 -5.88
CA ILE A 26 4.25 -8.93 -4.55
C ILE A 26 3.13 -9.26 -3.54
N GLN A 27 1.88 -9.02 -3.90
CA GLN A 27 0.76 -9.29 -3.01
C GLN A 27 0.47 -10.79 -2.87
N GLY A 28 0.74 -11.59 -3.90
CA GLY A 28 0.75 -13.05 -3.80
C GLY A 28 1.78 -13.56 -2.78
N VAL A 29 2.98 -12.97 -2.76
CA VAL A 29 4.02 -13.28 -1.76
C VAL A 29 3.58 -12.87 -0.35
N ALA A 30 3.00 -11.67 -0.19
CA ALA A 30 2.48 -11.22 1.10
C ALA A 30 1.39 -12.17 1.65
N LEU A 31 0.46 -12.61 0.78
CA LEU A 31 -0.58 -13.56 1.14
C LEU A 31 -0.01 -14.94 1.51
N PHE A 32 1.05 -15.38 0.84
CA PHE A 32 1.75 -16.61 1.21
C PHE A 32 2.30 -16.52 2.64
N PHE A 33 3.00 -15.45 2.99
CA PHE A 33 3.51 -15.25 4.35
C PHE A 33 2.40 -15.17 5.40
N LEU A 34 1.30 -14.48 5.08
CA LEU A 34 0.14 -14.43 5.98
C LEU A 34 -0.42 -15.84 6.22
N THR A 35 -0.60 -16.62 5.15
CA THR A 35 -1.17 -17.98 5.23
C THR A 35 -0.27 -18.93 6.01
N ASP A 36 1.05 -18.88 5.75
CA ASP A 36 2.03 -19.75 6.41
C ASP A 36 2.09 -19.47 7.93
N ASN A 37 2.15 -18.18 8.31
CA ASN A 37 2.16 -17.80 9.72
C ASN A 37 0.80 -17.99 10.39
N ALA A 38 -0.32 -17.76 9.67
CA ALA A 38 -1.67 -18.02 10.19
C ALA A 38 -1.82 -19.50 10.56
N ARG A 39 -1.35 -20.42 9.71
CA ARG A 39 -1.41 -21.87 9.98
C ARG A 39 -0.71 -22.25 11.28
N ALA A 40 0.43 -21.64 11.58
CA ALA A 40 1.18 -21.91 12.81
C ALA A 40 0.47 -21.42 14.08
N VAL A 41 -0.40 -20.42 13.95
CA VAL A 41 -1.02 -19.70 15.07
C VAL A 41 -2.51 -20.05 15.25
N MET A 42 -3.15 -20.65 14.24
CA MET A 42 -4.52 -21.16 14.31
C MET A 42 -4.63 -22.39 15.23
N SER A 43 -4.89 -22.12 16.50
CA SER A 43 -5.31 -23.11 17.50
C SER A 43 -6.69 -22.75 18.02
N PRO A 44 -7.60 -23.72 18.25
CA PRO A 44 -8.95 -23.47 18.78
C PRO A 44 -8.98 -22.72 20.11
N ARG A 45 -7.86 -22.68 20.82
CA ARG A 45 -7.73 -22.11 22.16
C ARG A 45 -7.42 -20.61 22.19
N HIS A 46 -7.03 -20.01 21.06
CA HIS A 46 -6.59 -18.62 20.95
C HIS A 46 -7.34 -17.88 19.82
N TRP A 47 -8.62 -17.60 20.05
CA TRP A 47 -9.51 -16.95 19.08
C TRP A 47 -9.07 -15.52 18.72
N GLU A 48 -8.36 -14.86 19.63
CA GLU A 48 -7.74 -13.55 19.43
C GLU A 48 -6.82 -13.49 18.21
N ASN A 49 -6.18 -14.60 17.86
CA ASN A 49 -5.26 -14.68 16.71
C ASN A 49 -5.98 -14.53 15.36
N PHE A 50 -7.26 -14.89 15.31
CA PHE A 50 -8.08 -14.73 14.10
C PHE A 50 -8.25 -13.25 13.72
N LEU A 51 -8.33 -12.36 14.72
CA LEU A 51 -8.43 -10.92 14.48
C LEU A 51 -7.17 -10.37 13.82
N TYR A 52 -5.99 -10.84 14.22
CA TYR A 52 -4.72 -10.44 13.60
C TYR A 52 -4.58 -10.97 12.18
N ILE A 53 -5.03 -12.20 11.91
CA ILE A 53 -5.06 -12.78 10.56
C ILE A 53 -6.01 -11.96 9.65
N ALA A 54 -7.22 -11.67 10.14
CA ALA A 54 -8.18 -10.84 9.41
C ALA A 54 -7.64 -9.43 9.15
N ALA A 55 -6.99 -8.81 10.15
CA ALA A 55 -6.33 -7.52 9.99
C ALA A 55 -5.21 -7.56 8.94
N GLY A 56 -4.38 -8.62 8.93
CA GLY A 56 -3.36 -8.82 7.91
C GLY A 56 -3.95 -8.94 6.51
N LEU A 57 -5.06 -9.67 6.37
CA LEU A 57 -5.78 -9.79 5.09
C LEU A 57 -6.33 -8.42 4.63
N CYS A 58 -6.87 -7.62 5.55
CA CYS A 58 -7.29 -6.26 5.25
C CYS A 58 -6.14 -5.38 4.77
N VAL A 59 -4.94 -5.50 5.36
CA VAL A 59 -3.75 -4.78 4.91
C VAL A 59 -3.42 -5.13 3.46
N ILE A 60 -3.37 -6.42 3.12
CA ILE A 60 -3.13 -6.91 1.74
C ILE A 60 -4.16 -6.30 0.78
N PHE A 61 -5.46 -6.38 1.11
CA PHE A 61 -6.49 -5.86 0.22
C PHE A 61 -6.42 -4.34 0.03
N ILE A 62 -6.14 -3.59 1.10
CA ILE A 62 -5.99 -2.13 1.01
C ILE A 62 -4.78 -1.78 0.13
N PHE A 63 -3.65 -2.45 0.35
CA PHE A 63 -2.45 -2.19 -0.43
C PHE A 63 -2.65 -2.57 -1.91
N TRP A 64 -3.14 -3.79 -2.18
CA TRP A 64 -3.40 -4.28 -3.52
C TRP A 64 -4.39 -3.40 -4.31
N SER A 65 -5.54 -3.08 -3.71
CA SER A 65 -6.58 -2.27 -4.38
C SER A 65 -6.06 -0.89 -4.74
N ARG A 66 -5.27 -0.28 -3.85
CA ARG A 66 -4.70 1.04 -4.10
C ARG A 66 -3.62 1.00 -5.17
N SER A 67 -2.75 0.00 -5.15
CA SER A 67 -1.73 -0.17 -6.18
C SER A 67 -2.35 -0.35 -7.57
N ILE A 68 -3.47 -1.10 -7.69
CA ILE A 68 -4.21 -1.20 -8.96
C ILE A 68 -4.77 0.14 -9.41
N ILE A 69 -5.47 0.86 -8.52
CA ILE A 69 -6.04 2.17 -8.87
C ILE A 69 -4.92 3.13 -9.29
N HIS A 70 -3.80 3.14 -8.56
CA HIS A 70 -2.63 3.95 -8.87
C HIS A 70 -2.07 3.61 -10.26
N THR A 71 -1.81 2.34 -10.55
CA THR A 71 -1.27 1.90 -11.84
C THR A 71 -2.22 2.22 -13.00
N LEU A 72 -3.53 2.04 -12.83
CA LEU A 72 -4.50 2.34 -13.89
C LEU A 72 -4.69 3.84 -14.14
N THR A 73 -4.52 4.67 -13.11
CA THR A 73 -4.83 6.11 -13.21
C THR A 73 -3.61 6.97 -13.49
N LEU A 74 -2.48 6.70 -12.86
CA LEU A 74 -1.34 7.63 -12.78
C LEU A 74 -0.13 7.20 -13.60
N ILE A 75 0.01 5.91 -13.88
CA ILE A 75 1.25 5.39 -14.45
C ILE A 75 1.22 5.55 -15.97
N LYS A 76 2.22 6.29 -16.46
CA LYS A 76 2.50 6.54 -17.86
C LYS A 76 4.01 6.46 -18.07
N TRP A 77 4.43 6.28 -19.31
CA TRP A 77 5.84 6.38 -19.66
C TRP A 77 6.41 7.77 -19.32
N PRO A 78 7.59 7.86 -18.66
CA PRO A 78 8.55 6.79 -18.37
C PRO A 78 8.34 6.06 -17.02
N LEU A 79 8.79 4.81 -16.96
CA LEU A 79 8.70 3.96 -15.77
C LEU A 79 9.53 4.54 -14.59
N GLU A 80 8.87 4.84 -13.48
CA GLU A 80 9.53 5.30 -12.25
C GLU A 80 10.00 4.10 -11.41
N PHE A 81 11.30 3.81 -11.48
CA PHE A 81 11.90 2.74 -10.67
C PHE A 81 11.78 2.97 -9.16
N GLY A 82 11.78 4.22 -8.71
CA GLY A 82 11.65 4.56 -7.28
C GLY A 82 10.39 3.98 -6.67
N HIS A 83 9.23 4.22 -7.30
CA HIS A 83 7.93 3.69 -6.87
C HIS A 83 7.89 2.17 -6.84
N ASN A 84 8.42 1.53 -7.88
CA ASN A 84 8.46 0.07 -7.98
C ASN A 84 9.33 -0.57 -6.90
N PHE A 85 10.47 0.03 -6.56
CA PHE A 85 11.28 -0.45 -5.42
C PHE A 85 10.56 -0.25 -4.08
N PHE A 86 9.77 0.81 -3.94
CA PHE A 86 8.93 1.01 -2.76
C PHE A 86 7.84 -0.05 -2.61
N TYR A 87 7.23 -0.54 -3.69
CA TYR A 87 6.31 -1.68 -3.63
C TYR A 87 7.00 -2.95 -3.08
N ILE A 88 8.24 -3.21 -3.50
CA ILE A 88 9.03 -4.35 -3.00
C ILE A 88 9.35 -4.17 -1.51
N ALA A 89 9.74 -2.95 -1.10
CA ALA A 89 10.01 -2.65 0.30
C ALA A 89 8.75 -2.80 1.18
N CYS A 90 7.57 -2.41 0.67
CA CYS A 90 6.31 -2.62 1.37
C CYS A 90 5.98 -4.11 1.51
N ALA A 91 6.18 -4.90 0.45
CA ALA A 91 6.03 -6.36 0.50
C ALA A 91 6.87 -7.01 1.60
N LEU A 92 8.13 -6.56 1.73
CA LEU A 92 9.03 -7.00 2.79
C LEU A 92 8.50 -6.60 4.17
N GLY A 93 7.98 -5.37 4.30
CA GLY A 93 7.33 -4.90 5.52
C GLY A 93 6.12 -5.77 5.92
N GLU A 94 5.25 -6.11 4.96
CA GLU A 94 4.11 -7.00 5.16
C GLU A 94 4.55 -8.40 5.61
N ALA A 95 5.56 -8.97 4.95
CA ALA A 95 6.11 -10.27 5.33
C ALA A 95 6.67 -10.26 6.77
N ILE A 96 7.42 -9.21 7.14
CA ILE A 96 7.94 -9.04 8.49
C ILE A 96 6.81 -8.88 9.50
N LEU A 97 5.77 -8.10 9.17
CA LEU A 97 4.61 -7.90 10.02
C LEU A 97 3.87 -9.22 10.27
N PHE A 98 3.58 -9.98 9.22
CA PHE A 98 2.87 -11.26 9.30
C PHE A 98 3.66 -12.35 10.03
N SER A 99 4.99 -12.24 10.08
CA SER A 99 5.82 -13.15 10.89
C SER A 99 5.61 -12.99 12.41
N ARG A 100 4.95 -11.92 12.86
CA ARG A 100 4.78 -11.57 14.28
C ARG A 100 3.33 -11.64 14.78
N LEU A 101 2.46 -12.39 14.11
CA LEU A 101 1.04 -12.56 14.49
C LEU A 101 0.84 -13.04 15.94
N ASN A 102 1.79 -13.79 16.51
CA ASN A 102 1.72 -14.35 17.85
C ASN A 102 2.21 -13.40 18.97
N ARG A 103 2.71 -12.19 18.64
CA ARG A 103 3.26 -11.24 19.60
C ARG A 103 2.57 -9.89 19.44
N PRO A 104 1.54 -9.59 20.25
CA PRO A 104 0.73 -8.38 20.06
C PRO A 104 1.56 -7.09 20.13
N LEU A 105 2.49 -6.99 21.08
CA LEU A 105 3.36 -5.80 21.19
C LEU A 105 4.22 -5.60 19.92
N ALA A 106 4.82 -6.67 19.41
CA ALA A 106 5.65 -6.61 18.20
C ALA A 106 4.79 -6.30 16.96
N TRP A 107 3.57 -6.84 16.90
CA TRP A 107 2.61 -6.55 15.84
C TRP A 107 2.27 -5.06 15.77
N PHE A 108 1.94 -4.41 16.90
CA PHE A 108 1.62 -2.98 16.92
C PHE A 108 2.85 -2.09 16.64
N GLN A 109 4.02 -2.45 17.14
CA GLN A 109 5.28 -1.75 16.83
C GLN A 109 5.60 -1.78 15.34
N LEU A 110 5.53 -2.97 14.73
CA LEU A 110 5.78 -3.14 13.30
C LEU A 110 4.69 -2.51 12.46
N SER A 111 3.42 -2.56 12.88
CA SER A 111 2.31 -1.90 12.20
C SER A 111 2.47 -0.38 12.21
N ALA A 112 2.93 0.21 13.32
CA ALA A 112 3.24 1.64 13.38
C ALA A 112 4.41 2.01 12.46
N ALA A 113 5.51 1.24 12.50
CA ALA A 113 6.64 1.46 11.60
C ALA A 113 6.24 1.32 10.12
N TYR A 114 5.46 0.29 9.79
CA TYR A 114 4.94 0.04 8.44
C TYR A 114 4.01 1.18 7.98
N ALA A 115 3.09 1.62 8.85
CA ALA A 115 2.22 2.77 8.56
C ALA A 115 3.04 4.04 8.28
N GLY A 116 4.16 4.27 9.00
CA GLY A 116 5.08 5.37 8.72
C GLY A 116 5.73 5.28 7.34
N VAL A 117 6.19 4.10 6.93
CA VAL A 117 6.76 3.86 5.59
C VAL A 117 5.71 4.09 4.50
N VAL A 118 4.52 3.54 4.68
CA VAL A 118 3.37 3.72 3.77
C VAL A 118 2.96 5.19 3.70
N TRP A 119 3.04 5.93 4.81
CA TRP A 119 2.77 7.37 4.82
C TRP A 119 3.72 8.15 3.93
N LEU A 120 5.03 7.86 4.05
CA LEU A 120 6.06 8.47 3.21
C LEU A 120 5.84 8.16 1.73
N LEU A 121 5.40 6.94 1.42
CA LEU A 121 5.04 6.53 0.05
C LEU A 121 3.90 7.42 -0.50
N PHE A 122 2.83 7.64 0.26
CA PHE A 122 1.76 8.53 -0.22
C PHE A 122 2.22 9.97 -0.45
N VAL A 123 3.14 10.46 0.38
CA VAL A 123 3.75 11.78 0.19
C VAL A 123 4.64 11.81 -1.05
N TYR A 124 5.35 10.73 -1.36
CA TYR A 124 6.14 10.59 -2.59
C TYR A 124 5.23 10.60 -3.82
N ASP A 125 4.15 9.82 -3.81
CA ASP A 125 3.18 9.71 -4.91
C ASP A 125 2.48 11.05 -5.24
N MET A 126 2.40 11.99 -4.29
CA MET A 126 1.91 13.35 -4.58
C MET A 126 2.75 14.09 -5.63
N ARG A 127 4.02 13.70 -5.81
CA ARG A 127 4.87 14.26 -6.88
C ARG A 127 4.38 13.78 -8.24
N LEU A 128 4.06 12.50 -8.37
CA LEU A 128 3.57 11.89 -9.60
C LEU A 128 2.20 12.47 -10.01
N ILE A 129 1.26 12.58 -9.05
CA ILE A 129 -0.07 13.18 -9.31
C ILE A 129 0.05 14.62 -9.80
N ARG A 130 0.96 15.42 -9.20
CA ARG A 130 1.19 16.79 -9.64
C ARG A 130 1.75 16.83 -11.06
N ALA A 131 2.67 15.94 -11.41
CA ALA A 131 3.19 15.83 -12.77
C ALA A 131 2.08 15.46 -13.78
N CYS A 132 1.19 14.53 -13.44
CA CYS A 132 0.04 14.17 -14.27
C CYS A 132 -0.96 15.32 -14.48
N ILE A 133 -1.25 16.10 -13.43
CA ILE A 133 -2.15 17.27 -13.52
C ILE A 133 -1.56 18.36 -14.43
N ILE A 134 -0.25 18.63 -14.31
CA ILE A 134 0.45 19.62 -15.16
C ILE A 134 0.48 19.16 -16.62
N GLY A 135 0.63 17.86 -16.86
CA GLY A 135 0.62 17.27 -18.20
C GLY A 135 -0.76 16.99 -18.79
N ALA A 136 -1.86 17.29 -18.09
CA ALA A 136 -3.21 16.97 -18.53
C ALA A 136 -3.70 17.93 -19.62
N SER A 137 -3.95 17.36 -20.80
CA SER A 137 -4.37 18.08 -22.01
C SER A 137 -5.86 18.39 -22.07
N ASN A 138 -6.69 17.61 -21.35
CA ASN A 138 -8.14 17.64 -21.44
C ASN A 138 -8.81 17.85 -20.07
N ASP A 139 -9.98 18.48 -20.04
CA ASP A 139 -10.68 18.81 -18.80
C ASP A 139 -11.23 17.56 -18.08
N ALA A 140 -11.58 16.51 -18.83
CA ALA A 140 -11.97 15.22 -18.26
C ALA A 140 -10.81 14.54 -17.50
N ASP A 141 -9.59 14.58 -18.05
CA ASP A 141 -8.40 14.02 -17.41
C ASP A 141 -8.05 14.80 -16.14
N ARG A 142 -8.20 16.14 -16.18
CA ARG A 142 -8.00 16.99 -15.00
C ARG A 142 -8.99 16.68 -13.89
N ALA A 143 -10.25 16.44 -14.22
CA ALA A 143 -11.27 16.06 -13.23
C ALA A 143 -10.97 14.70 -12.58
N LEU A 144 -10.49 13.73 -13.37
CA LEU A 144 -10.06 12.43 -12.87
C LEU A 144 -8.86 12.56 -11.91
N TYR A 145 -7.82 13.30 -12.32
CA TYR A 145 -6.65 13.51 -11.49
C TYR A 145 -6.93 14.34 -10.23
N ALA A 146 -7.86 15.28 -10.31
CA ALA A 146 -8.29 16.05 -9.14
C ALA A 146 -8.99 15.15 -8.10
N ARG A 147 -9.82 14.19 -8.54
CA ARG A 147 -10.42 13.19 -7.65
C ARG A 147 -9.38 12.26 -7.04
N ALA A 148 -8.46 11.72 -7.85
CA ALA A 148 -7.37 10.89 -7.36
C ALA A 148 -6.51 11.63 -6.31
N ARG A 149 -6.24 12.92 -6.56
CA ARG A 149 -5.54 13.79 -5.61
C ARG A 149 -6.31 13.99 -4.31
N ALA A 150 -7.61 14.23 -4.38
CA ALA A 150 -8.45 14.45 -3.19
C ALA A 150 -8.50 13.19 -2.31
N ASP A 151 -8.68 12.02 -2.93
CA ASP A 151 -8.67 10.74 -2.21
C ASP A 151 -7.31 10.49 -1.55
N GLN A 152 -6.22 10.74 -2.26
CA GLN A 152 -4.88 10.53 -1.70
C GLN A 152 -4.52 11.55 -0.62
N LEU A 153 -5.03 12.79 -0.69
CA LEU A 153 -4.90 13.76 0.40
C LEU A 153 -5.66 13.31 1.65
N LEU A 154 -6.89 12.80 1.51
CA LEU A 154 -7.64 12.24 2.64
C LEU A 154 -6.85 11.11 3.30
N ASN A 155 -6.20 10.29 2.48
CA ASN A 155 -5.34 9.22 2.97
C ASN A 155 -4.12 9.72 3.76
N ILE A 156 -3.42 10.73 3.23
CA ILE A 156 -2.23 11.33 3.86
C ILE A 156 -2.59 12.06 5.15
N TRP A 157 -3.71 12.77 5.18
CA TRP A 157 -4.06 13.67 6.28
C TRP A 157 -4.87 13.00 7.37
N LEU A 158 -5.68 12.00 7.03
CA LEU A 158 -6.63 11.40 7.96
C LEU A 158 -6.33 9.92 8.22
N LEU A 159 -6.43 9.08 7.19
CA LEU A 159 -6.42 7.62 7.38
C LEU A 159 -5.09 7.09 7.91
N VAL A 160 -3.98 7.45 7.27
CA VAL A 160 -2.66 6.91 7.65
C VAL A 160 -2.18 7.47 9.01
N PRO A 161 -2.30 8.78 9.31
CA PRO A 161 -1.98 9.29 10.64
C PRO A 161 -2.85 8.69 11.74
N LEU A 162 -4.16 8.50 11.49
CA LEU A 162 -5.05 7.87 12.46
C LEU A 162 -4.63 6.42 12.74
N LEU A 163 -4.32 5.65 11.68
CA LEU A 163 -3.80 4.29 11.82
C LEU A 163 -2.47 4.27 12.59
N PHE A 164 -1.55 5.16 12.26
CA PHE A 164 -0.26 5.27 12.94
C PHE A 164 -0.44 5.57 14.44
N LEU A 165 -1.26 6.57 14.77
CA LEU A 165 -1.55 6.96 16.16
C LEU A 165 -2.30 5.88 16.92
N LEU A 166 -3.25 5.19 16.27
CA LEU A 166 -3.97 4.07 16.87
C LEU A 166 -2.99 2.94 17.23
N ASN A 167 -2.11 2.55 16.30
CA ASN A 167 -1.11 1.51 16.55
C ASN A 167 -0.12 1.92 17.66
N LEU A 168 0.32 3.19 17.68
CA LEU A 168 1.15 3.71 18.77
C LEU A 168 0.41 3.74 20.11
N GLY A 169 -0.87 4.10 20.12
CA GLY A 169 -1.71 4.10 21.32
C GLY A 169 -1.86 2.69 21.88
N CYS A 170 -2.18 1.70 21.03
CA CYS A 170 -2.25 0.29 21.41
C CYS A 170 -0.90 -0.22 21.93
N MET A 171 0.21 0.12 21.25
CA MET A 171 1.56 -0.20 21.72
C MET A 171 1.82 0.39 23.11
N PHE A 172 1.50 1.67 23.33
CA PHE A 172 1.73 2.34 24.61
C PHE A 172 0.88 1.72 25.73
N VAL A 173 -0.39 1.41 25.46
CA VAL A 173 -1.27 0.75 26.43
C VAL A 173 -0.72 -0.62 26.84
N ILE A 174 -0.32 -1.45 25.88
CA ILE A 174 0.25 -2.78 26.14
C ILE A 174 1.58 -2.68 26.89
N TRP A 175 2.43 -1.71 26.53
CA TRP A 175 3.69 -1.49 27.23
C TRP A 175 3.52 -0.96 28.66
N SER A 176 2.51 -0.10 28.88
CA SER A 176 2.22 0.50 30.19
C SER A 176 1.54 -0.45 31.18
N ARG A 177 0.98 -1.55 30.69
CA ARG A 177 0.41 -2.64 31.50
C ARG A 177 1.08 -3.97 31.12
N PRO A 178 2.35 -4.18 31.52
CA PRO A 178 2.92 -5.51 31.48
C PRO A 178 2.14 -6.36 32.48
N ASP A 179 1.42 -7.37 32.00
CA ASP A 179 0.87 -8.43 32.87
C ASP A 179 1.99 -9.10 33.67
#